data_AF-A0A1H7XEU2-F1
#
_entry.id   AF-A0A1H7XEU2-F1
#
_cell.length_a   1.000
_cell.length_b   1.000
_cell.length_c   1.000
_cell.angle_alpha   90.00
_cell.angle_beta   90.00
_cell.angle_gamma   90.00
#
_symmetry.space_group_name_H-M   'P 1'
#
loop_
_entity.id
_entity.type
_entity.pdbx_description
1 polymer ?
#
loop_
_entity_poly.entity_id
_entity_poly.type
_entity_poly.pdbx_seq_one_letter_code
_entity_poly.pdbx_strand_id
1 'polypeptide(L)'
;MWMTIISFLGGPVVKALIEAYSAKLKAENVDTKIAADLAAAEIASQTAETKAVMQYRIAEIGHWYEPDKLMGYCVALYFAKLLVFDKVFGLGSTDPLAGFAAITANLVVSFYFAKRGFENVARIIKR
;
A
#
# COMPACT_ATOMS: atom_id res chain seq x y z
N MET A 1 -0.80 -14.42 43.10
CA MET A 1 -0.02 -14.06 41.89
C MET A 1 -0.89 -13.72 40.66
N TRP A 2 -2.08 -14.29 40.49
CA TRP A 2 -2.99 -13.89 39.39
C TRP A 2 -3.70 -12.53 39.65
N MET A 3 -4.12 -12.28 40.90
CA MET A 3 -4.79 -11.04 41.31
C MET A 3 -3.92 -9.77 41.19
N THR A 4 -2.60 -9.92 41.32
CA THR A 4 -1.62 -8.81 41.20
C THR A 4 -1.39 -8.38 39.75
N ILE A 5 -1.53 -9.30 38.79
CA ILE A 5 -1.40 -9.02 37.35
C ILE A 5 -2.65 -8.29 36.86
N ILE A 6 -3.83 -8.69 37.34
CA ILE A 6 -5.10 -8.03 37.04
C ILE A 6 -5.16 -6.62 37.64
N SER A 7 -4.65 -6.41 38.87
CA SER A 7 -4.57 -5.06 39.45
C SER A 7 -3.53 -4.17 38.77
N PHE A 8 -2.44 -4.75 38.26
CA PHE A 8 -1.37 -4.02 37.56
C PHE A 8 -1.78 -3.58 36.15
N LEU A 9 -2.51 -4.43 35.41
CA LEU A 9 -3.02 -4.09 34.07
C LEU A 9 -4.35 -3.31 34.11
N GLY A 10 -5.22 -3.61 35.07
CA GLY A 10 -6.55 -3.01 35.18
C GLY A 10 -6.56 -1.63 35.86
N GLY A 11 -5.66 -1.38 36.82
CA GLY A 11 -5.61 -0.13 37.58
C GLY A 11 -5.40 1.13 36.71
N PRO A 12 -4.42 1.14 35.79
CA PRO A 12 -4.18 2.28 34.90
C PRO A 12 -5.29 2.46 33.86
N VAL A 13 -5.82 1.35 33.33
CA VAL A 13 -6.85 1.37 32.28
C VAL A 13 -8.20 1.86 32.83
N VAL A 14 -8.59 1.40 34.02
CA VAL A 14 -9.83 1.85 34.67
C VAL A 14 -9.73 3.31 35.09
N LYS A 15 -8.57 3.76 35.59
CA LYS A 15 -8.34 5.19 35.86
C LYS A 15 -8.42 6.04 34.60
N ALA A 16 -7.79 5.62 33.50
CA ALA A 16 -7.82 6.34 32.24
C ALA A 16 -9.24 6.43 31.66
N LEU A 17 -10.03 5.36 31.78
CA LEU A 17 -11.44 5.36 31.35
C LEU A 17 -12.32 6.28 32.23
N ILE A 18 -12.11 6.29 33.55
CA ILE A 18 -12.84 7.19 34.46
C ILE A 18 -12.44 8.65 34.23
N GLU A 19 -11.15 8.92 34.02
CA GLU A 19 -10.66 10.26 33.67
C GLU A 19 -11.23 10.73 32.33
N ALA A 20 -11.19 9.89 31.29
CA ALA A 20 -11.78 10.20 29.99
C ALA A 20 -13.30 10.43 30.08
N TYR A 21 -14.02 9.64 30.89
CA TYR A 21 -15.46 9.82 31.10
C TYR A 21 -15.77 11.09 31.89
N SER A 22 -14.94 11.44 32.87
CA SER A 22 -15.06 12.69 33.65
C SER A 22 -14.71 13.93 32.82
N ALA A 23 -13.73 13.83 31.92
CA ALA A 23 -13.39 14.88 30.96
C ALA A 23 -14.51 15.08 29.93
N LYS A 24 -15.15 13.98 29.50
CA LYS A 24 -16.33 14.02 28.64
C LYS A 24 -17.55 14.65 29.32
N LEU A 25 -17.75 14.41 30.62
CA LEU A 25 -18.81 15.04 31.43
C LEU A 25 -18.51 16.52 31.75
N LYS A 26 -17.24 16.92 31.79
CA LYS A 26 -16.82 18.33 31.98
C LYS A 26 -16.76 19.14 30.69
N ALA A 27 -16.87 18.51 29.52
CA ALA A 27 -16.93 19.19 28.23
C ALA A 27 -18.34 19.75 28.01
N GLU A 28 -18.69 20.79 28.76
CA GLU A 28 -20.01 21.45 28.76
C GLU A 28 -20.00 22.76 27.92
N ASN A 29 -19.05 22.95 27.01
CA ASN A 29 -19.01 24.14 26.16
C ASN A 29 -19.40 23.82 24.72
N VAL A 30 -20.48 24.45 24.26
CA VAL A 30 -21.02 24.34 22.90
C VAL A 30 -19.93 24.60 21.85
N ASP A 31 -19.01 25.54 22.11
CA ASP A 31 -17.88 25.84 21.22
C ASP A 31 -16.88 24.68 21.08
N THR A 32 -16.60 23.96 22.17
CA THR A 32 -15.70 22.79 22.13
C THR A 32 -16.35 21.61 21.42
N LYS A 33 -17.68 21.50 21.52
CA LYS A 33 -18.45 20.51 20.77
C LYS A 33 -18.48 20.85 19.29
N ILE A 34 -18.67 22.12 18.92
CA ILE A 34 -18.60 22.59 17.53
C ILE A 34 -17.20 22.36 16.94
N ALA A 35 -16.13 22.66 17.68
CA ALA A 35 -14.76 22.42 17.24
C ALA A 35 -14.45 20.92 17.09
N ALA A 36 -14.95 20.08 18.00
CA ALA A 36 -14.82 18.62 17.90
C ALA A 36 -15.64 18.05 16.74
N ASP A 37 -16.86 18.55 16.50
CA ASP A 37 -17.71 18.15 15.39
C ASP A 37 -17.10 18.60 14.05
N LEU A 38 -16.49 19.79 14.00
CA LEU A 38 -15.75 20.28 12.83
C LEU A 38 -14.52 19.42 12.54
N ALA A 39 -13.71 19.10 13.55
CA ALA A 39 -12.55 18.22 13.41
C ALA A 39 -12.96 16.79 13.00
N ALA A 40 -14.06 16.27 13.54
CA ALA A 40 -14.62 14.97 13.14
C ALA A 40 -15.11 15.00 11.69
N ALA A 41 -15.76 16.08 11.26
CA ALA A 41 -16.18 16.27 9.88
C ALA A 41 -14.99 16.40 8.92
N GLU A 42 -13.92 17.09 9.32
CA GLU A 42 -12.69 17.20 8.53
C GLU A 42 -11.99 15.84 8.38
N ILE A 43 -11.85 15.08 9.49
CA ILE A 43 -11.29 13.72 9.45
C ILE A 43 -12.14 12.81 8.56
N ALA A 44 -13.47 12.90 8.67
CA ALA A 44 -14.38 12.13 7.80
C ALA A 44 -14.21 12.50 6.32
N SER A 45 -14.05 13.79 6.01
CA SER A 45 -13.76 14.28 4.65
C SER A 45 -12.43 13.73 4.13
N GLN A 46 -11.35 13.87 4.89
CA GLN A 46 -10.03 13.35 4.53
C GLN A 46 -10.05 11.82 4.34
N THR A 47 -10.81 11.11 5.17
CA THR A 47 -11.00 9.66 5.05
C THR A 47 -11.76 9.30 3.76
N ALA A 48 -12.77 10.08 3.39
CA ALA A 48 -13.53 9.88 2.15
C ALA A 48 -12.66 10.16 0.92
N GLU A 49 -11.89 11.24 0.91
CA GLU A 49 -10.94 11.58 -0.16
C GLU A 49 -9.87 10.49 -0.31
N THR A 50 -9.29 10.03 0.80
CA THR A 50 -8.30 8.96 0.79
C THR A 50 -8.90 7.66 0.24
N LYS A 51 -10.12 7.30 0.65
CA LYS A 51 -10.82 6.13 0.12
C LYS A 51 -11.06 6.25 -1.38
N ALA A 52 -11.49 7.41 -1.87
CA ALA A 52 -11.68 7.64 -3.30
C ALA A 52 -10.36 7.49 -4.07
N VAL A 53 -9.27 8.11 -3.61
CA VAL A 53 -7.92 7.95 -4.20
C VAL A 53 -7.49 6.49 -4.22
N MET A 54 -7.73 5.75 -3.13
CA MET A 54 -7.39 4.33 -3.06
C MET A 54 -8.24 3.49 -4.01
N GLN A 55 -9.53 3.79 -4.16
CA GLN A 55 -10.40 3.12 -5.13
C GLN A 55 -9.94 3.38 -6.57
N TYR A 56 -9.56 4.62 -6.91
CA TYR A 56 -8.98 4.92 -8.22
C TYR A 56 -7.69 4.14 -8.46
N ARG A 57 -6.78 4.08 -7.47
CA ARG A 57 -5.55 3.28 -7.60
C ARG A 57 -5.81 1.79 -7.77
N ILE A 58 -6.78 1.23 -7.04
CA ILE A 58 -7.14 -0.19 -7.17
C ILE A 58 -7.70 -0.47 -8.56
N ALA A 59 -8.55 0.43 -9.08
CA ALA A 59 -9.09 0.32 -10.43
C ALA A 59 -8.01 0.47 -11.51
N GLU A 60 -7.04 1.37 -11.33
CA GLU A 60 -5.90 1.54 -12.25
C GLU A 60 -4.92 0.36 -12.23
N ILE A 61 -4.71 -0.26 -11.07
CA ILE A 61 -3.85 -1.44 -10.97
C ILE A 61 -4.54 -2.65 -11.56
N GLY A 62 -5.86 -2.81 -11.40
CA GLY A 62 -6.61 -3.96 -11.90
C GLY A 62 -6.36 -5.26 -11.12
N HIS A 63 -6.89 -6.36 -11.60
CA HIS A 63 -6.79 -7.67 -10.93
C HIS A 63 -5.46 -8.38 -11.22
N TRP A 64 -4.97 -9.17 -10.26
CA TRP A 64 -3.71 -9.91 -10.39
C TRP A 64 -3.68 -10.96 -11.51
N TYR A 65 -4.85 -11.45 -11.94
CA TYR A 65 -4.99 -12.47 -13.00
C TYR A 65 -5.23 -11.88 -14.39
N GLU A 66 -5.12 -10.56 -14.55
CA GLU A 66 -5.25 -9.95 -15.87
C GLU A 66 -4.10 -10.40 -16.81
N PRO A 67 -4.38 -10.56 -18.12
CA PRO A 67 -3.41 -11.13 -19.06
C PRO A 67 -2.06 -10.41 -19.10
N ASP A 68 -2.05 -9.09 -18.94
CA ASP A 68 -0.86 -8.25 -18.89
C ASP A 68 0.04 -8.58 -17.68
N LYS A 69 -0.57 -8.75 -16.50
CA LYS A 69 0.14 -9.09 -15.27
C LYS A 69 0.67 -10.50 -15.29
N LEU A 70 -0.13 -11.45 -15.77
CA LEU A 70 0.29 -12.84 -15.93
C LEU A 70 1.52 -12.94 -16.85
N MET A 71 1.51 -12.22 -17.98
CA MET A 71 2.67 -12.15 -18.88
C MET A 71 3.90 -11.56 -18.16
N GLY A 72 3.72 -10.47 -17.41
CA GLY A 72 4.77 -9.86 -16.61
C GLY A 72 5.37 -10.82 -15.58
N TYR A 73 4.53 -11.60 -14.89
CA TYR A 73 4.97 -12.60 -13.91
C TYR A 73 5.77 -13.73 -14.55
N CYS A 74 5.35 -14.23 -15.72
CA CYS A 74 6.11 -15.24 -16.46
C CYS A 74 7.53 -14.76 -16.81
N VAL A 75 7.65 -13.52 -17.31
CA VAL A 75 8.94 -12.91 -17.62
C VAL A 75 9.78 -12.71 -16.35
N ALA A 76 9.18 -12.21 -15.28
CA ALA A 76 9.87 -12.00 -14.00
C ALA A 76 10.41 -13.31 -13.40
N LEU A 77 9.62 -14.39 -13.44
CA LEU A 77 10.04 -15.70 -12.97
C LEU A 77 11.20 -16.27 -13.79
N TYR A 78 11.16 -16.12 -15.11
CA TYR A 78 12.26 -16.54 -15.98
C TYR A 78 13.57 -15.80 -15.64
N PHE A 79 13.53 -14.48 -15.52
CA PHE A 79 14.70 -13.70 -15.15
C PHE A 79 15.18 -14.00 -13.72
N ALA A 80 14.28 -14.22 -12.78
CA ALA A 80 14.65 -14.63 -11.41
C ALA A 80 15.39 -15.98 -11.41
N LYS A 81 14.92 -16.95 -12.20
CA LYS A 81 15.60 -18.24 -12.39
C LYS A 81 16.99 -18.06 -12.98
N LEU A 82 17.14 -17.30 -14.06
CA LEU A 82 18.45 -17.03 -14.66
C LEU A 82 19.41 -16.33 -13.69
N LEU A 83 18.95 -15.32 -12.95
CA LEU A 83 19.81 -14.56 -12.05
C LEU A 83 20.18 -15.38 -10.81
N VAL A 84 19.19 -15.91 -10.09
CA VAL A 84 19.40 -16.56 -8.80
C VAL A 84 19.93 -17.97 -9.00
N PHE A 85 19.28 -18.78 -9.82
CA PHE A 85 19.62 -20.19 -9.97
C PHE A 85 20.84 -20.39 -10.87
N ASP A 86 20.81 -19.79 -12.05
CA ASP A 86 21.89 -20.02 -13.01
C ASP A 86 23.12 -19.21 -12.66
N LYS A 87 22.96 -17.94 -12.30
CA LYS A 87 24.10 -17.04 -12.14
C LYS A 87 24.66 -16.96 -10.72
N VAL A 88 23.81 -16.84 -9.70
CA VAL A 88 24.26 -16.79 -8.30
C VAL A 88 24.67 -18.17 -7.81
N PHE A 89 23.83 -19.19 -8.03
CA PHE A 89 24.15 -20.55 -7.57
C PHE A 89 25.01 -21.36 -8.54
N GLY A 90 25.13 -20.96 -9.81
CA GLY A 90 25.96 -21.68 -10.79
C GLY A 90 25.43 -23.07 -11.16
N LEU A 91 24.16 -23.37 -10.81
CA LEU A 91 23.52 -24.68 -11.00
C LEU A 91 22.70 -24.74 -12.29
N GLY A 92 22.82 -23.72 -13.14
CA GLY A 92 21.95 -23.48 -14.26
C GLY A 92 22.45 -24.02 -15.59
N SER A 93 21.55 -24.66 -16.32
CA SER A 93 21.69 -25.00 -17.74
C SER A 93 20.53 -24.41 -18.58
N THR A 94 19.93 -23.28 -18.18
CA THR A 94 18.81 -22.72 -18.95
C THR A 94 19.33 -22.14 -20.24
N ASP A 95 18.68 -22.51 -21.35
CA ASP A 95 18.92 -21.84 -22.61
C ASP A 95 18.36 -20.41 -22.58
N PRO A 96 19.10 -19.44 -23.14
CA PRO A 96 18.60 -18.09 -23.33
C PRO A 96 17.32 -18.10 -24.18
N LEU A 97 16.36 -17.25 -23.80
CA LEU A 97 15.22 -16.96 -24.67
C LEU A 97 15.75 -16.46 -26.02
N ALA A 98 15.24 -17.03 -27.10
CA ALA A 98 15.57 -16.64 -28.48
C ALA A 98 14.30 -16.30 -29.28
N GLY A 99 14.48 -15.58 -30.38
CA GLY A 99 13.41 -15.22 -31.30
C GLY A 99 12.31 -14.37 -30.66
N PHE A 100 11.06 -14.71 -30.96
CA PHE A 100 9.87 -13.95 -30.51
C PHE A 100 9.81 -13.79 -28.98
N ALA A 101 10.12 -14.84 -28.23
CA ALA A 101 10.01 -14.82 -26.78
C ALA A 101 11.02 -13.86 -26.12
N ALA A 102 12.23 -13.74 -26.70
CA ALA A 102 13.24 -12.79 -26.26
C ALA A 102 12.81 -11.33 -26.53
N ILE A 103 12.25 -11.07 -27.71
CA ILE A 103 11.79 -9.73 -28.11
C ILE A 103 10.67 -9.30 -27.16
N THR A 104 9.66 -10.15 -26.98
CA THR A 104 8.51 -9.87 -26.11
C THR A 104 8.93 -9.69 -24.65
N ALA A 105 9.83 -10.52 -24.13
CA ALA A 105 10.33 -10.37 -22.76
C ALA A 105 11.07 -9.04 -22.54
N ASN A 106 11.95 -8.64 -23.47
CA ASN A 106 12.63 -7.34 -23.40
C ASN A 106 11.63 -6.17 -23.50
N LEU A 107 10.61 -6.29 -24.34
CA LEU A 107 9.57 -5.29 -24.47
C LEU A 107 8.78 -5.13 -23.16
N VAL A 108 8.35 -6.23 -22.55
CA VAL A 108 7.65 -6.24 -21.26
C VAL A 108 8.49 -5.58 -20.18
N VAL A 109 9.78 -5.94 -20.07
CA VAL A 109 10.70 -5.32 -19.11
C VAL A 109 10.84 -3.82 -19.38
N SER A 110 11.05 -3.43 -20.64
CA SER A 110 11.22 -2.02 -21.01
C SER A 110 10.01 -1.18 -20.64
N PHE A 111 8.78 -1.63 -20.92
CA PHE A 111 7.57 -0.88 -20.60
C PHE A 111 7.31 -0.82 -19.09
N TYR A 112 7.67 -1.87 -18.34
CA TYR A 112 7.50 -1.86 -16.89
C TYR A 112 8.34 -0.78 -16.22
N PHE A 113 9.58 -0.58 -16.69
CA PHE A 113 10.49 0.43 -16.15
C PHE A 113 10.36 1.81 -16.81
N ALA A 114 9.97 1.88 -18.09
CA ALA A 114 9.88 3.14 -18.82
C ALA A 114 8.60 3.93 -18.52
N LYS A 115 7.53 3.30 -18.03
CA LYS A 115 6.23 3.96 -17.77
C LYS A 115 6.37 5.26 -16.96
N ARG A 116 7.07 5.22 -15.81
CA ARG A 116 7.28 6.42 -14.97
C ARG A 116 8.12 7.49 -15.66
N GLY A 117 9.07 7.08 -16.50
CA GLY A 117 9.87 8.01 -17.32
C GLY A 117 8.99 8.79 -18.29
N PHE A 118 8.13 8.09 -19.02
CA PHE A 118 7.18 8.71 -19.95
C PHE A 118 6.15 9.60 -19.24
N GLU A 119 5.61 9.17 -18.11
CA GLU A 119 4.65 9.97 -17.31
C GLU A 119 5.27 11.30 -16.84
N ASN A 120 6.53 11.26 -16.39
CA ASN A 120 7.23 12.46 -15.94
C ASN A 120 7.49 13.43 -17.11
N VAL A 121 7.94 12.92 -18.26
CA VAL A 121 8.15 13.74 -19.47
C VAL A 121 6.83 14.34 -19.95
N ALA A 122 5.76 13.56 -19.99
CA ALA A 122 4.43 14.04 -20.39
C ALA A 122 3.90 15.14 -19.46
N ARG A 123 4.17 15.05 -18.15
CA ARG A 123 3.81 16.09 -17.18
C ARG A 123 4.60 17.39 -17.39
N ILE A 124 5.85 17.30 -17.82
CA ILE A 124 6.68 18.46 -18.16
C ILE A 124 6.13 19.16 -19.40
N ILE A 125 5.81 18.41 -20.46
CA ILE A 125 5.31 18.97 -21.73
C ILE A 125 3.92 19.61 -21.58
N LYS A 126 3.09 19.09 -20.66
CA LYS A 126 1.74 19.62 -20.39
C LYS A 126 1.74 20.93 -19.59
N ARG A 127 2.85 21.27 -18.92
CA ARG A 127 3.01 22.55 -18.22
C ARG A 127 3.49 23.64 -19.17
#